data_AF-A0A7V2TRJ6-F1
#
_entry.id   AF-A0A7V2TRJ6-F1
#
_cell.length_a   1.000
_cell.length_b   1.000
_cell.length_c   1.000
_cell.angle_alpha   90.00
_cell.angle_beta   90.00
_cell.angle_gamma   90.00
#
_symmetry.space_group_name_H-M   'P 1'
#
loop_
_entity.id
_entity.type
_entity.pdbx_description
1 polymer ?
#
loop_
_entity_poly.entity_id
_entity_poly.type
_entity_poly.pdbx_seq_one_letter_code
_entity_poly.pdbx_strand_id
1 'polypeptide(L)'
;MRIFKAVLFLSVLGLLAACSQPAPPPPPPQNVPPPEPTPEQQYGEIKSSLSPLFGDGPLDLNMVPSLVSTAGTIRASKSVTENGRQALNMLIRDVEDCIRKNKEANKWRKVKAGCLVFEALQPGSDRYAKTKNEADLMLARPNVQVTGFMESGNDTFIFLTTTDNITGEQKTFKVREGEEFYAPEKVGDQPNTQNLLRIVRIIGNKQAVEIEYKLVNFVWQVEGPRARQGA
;
A
#
# COMPACT_ATOMS: atom_id res chain seq x y z
N MET A 1 -38.36 91.55 -27.25
CA MET A 1 -38.11 92.97 -27.57
C MET A 1 -37.26 93.53 -26.44
N ARG A 2 -36.06 94.10 -26.54
CA ARG A 2 -35.12 94.44 -27.61
C ARG A 2 -33.79 94.79 -26.87
N ILE A 3 -32.68 94.23 -27.32
CA ILE A 3 -31.40 94.93 -27.60
C ILE A 3 -30.57 95.39 -26.37
N PHE A 4 -29.44 94.73 -26.06
CA PHE A 4 -28.07 94.91 -26.62
C PHE A 4 -27.33 96.20 -26.18
N LYS A 5 -26.16 96.00 -25.53
CA LYS A 5 -24.84 96.70 -25.66
C LYS A 5 -24.15 96.72 -24.28
N ALA A 6 -23.17 95.88 -23.95
CA ALA A 6 -21.83 95.64 -24.52
C ALA A 6 -20.75 96.64 -24.03
N VAL A 7 -19.52 96.10 -23.88
CA VAL A 7 -18.20 96.78 -23.90
C VAL A 7 -17.67 97.17 -22.49
N LEU A 8 -16.45 96.88 -21.99
CA LEU A 8 -15.11 96.65 -22.59
C LEU A 8 -14.12 96.04 -21.53
N PHE A 9 -13.19 95.18 -21.99
CA PHE A 9 -11.77 94.97 -21.60
C PHE A 9 -11.32 94.88 -20.12
N LEU A 10 -10.53 93.85 -19.76
CA LEU A 10 -9.06 93.88 -19.98
C LEU A 10 -8.43 92.50 -19.72
N SER A 11 -7.52 92.14 -20.62
CA SER A 11 -6.74 90.92 -20.71
C SER A 11 -5.68 90.81 -19.61
N VAL A 12 -5.54 89.64 -18.98
CA VAL A 12 -4.24 89.16 -18.46
C VAL A 12 -3.99 87.73 -18.94
N LEU A 13 -2.96 87.65 -19.77
CA LEU A 13 -2.30 86.48 -20.32
C LEU A 13 -1.73 85.57 -19.21
N GLY A 14 -1.87 84.26 -19.43
CA GLY A 14 -0.73 83.34 -19.43
C GLY A 14 -0.15 82.90 -18.08
N LEU A 15 -0.69 81.80 -17.53
CA LEU A 15 0.12 80.84 -16.77
C LEU A 15 -0.21 79.43 -17.27
N LEU A 16 0.78 78.87 -17.97
CA LEU A 16 0.83 77.53 -18.53
C LEU A 16 0.71 76.49 -17.41
N ALA A 17 -0.51 75.99 -17.16
CA ALA A 17 -0.71 74.74 -16.46
C ALA A 17 -0.63 73.57 -17.47
N ALA A 18 0.57 73.32 -17.99
CA ALA A 18 0.88 72.05 -18.63
C ALA A 18 1.08 71.00 -17.53
N CYS A 19 -0.02 70.58 -16.89
CA CYS A 19 -0.02 69.37 -16.09
C CYS A 19 0.06 68.19 -17.05
N SER A 20 1.28 67.72 -17.29
CA SER A 20 1.55 66.38 -17.79
C SER A 20 0.81 65.39 -16.89
N GLN A 21 -0.28 64.84 -17.39
CA GLN A 21 -0.89 63.65 -16.82
C GLN A 21 0.23 62.60 -16.72
N PRO A 22 0.60 62.14 -15.51
CA PRO A 22 1.52 61.02 -15.38
C PRO A 22 0.94 59.87 -16.20
N ALA A 23 1.75 59.26 -17.06
CA ALA A 23 1.33 58.07 -17.79
C ALA A 23 0.68 57.10 -16.78
N PRO A 24 -0.47 56.47 -17.12
CA PRO A 24 -1.08 55.50 -16.22
C PRO A 24 0.00 54.50 -15.81
N PRO A 25 0.14 54.19 -14.51
CA PRO A 25 1.15 53.25 -14.05
C PRO A 25 1.05 51.99 -14.91
N PRO A 26 2.18 51.40 -15.35
CA PRO A 26 2.15 50.19 -16.14
C PRO A 26 1.23 49.19 -15.44
N PRO A 27 0.34 48.49 -16.17
CA PRO A 27 -0.55 47.52 -15.56
C PRO A 27 0.30 46.59 -14.69
N PRO A 28 -0.12 46.32 -13.44
CA PRO A 28 0.65 45.45 -12.56
C PRO A 28 1.00 44.17 -13.32
N PRO A 29 2.22 43.64 -13.18
CA PRO A 29 2.63 42.42 -13.86
C PRO A 29 1.49 41.41 -13.72
N GLN A 30 0.95 40.95 -14.85
CA GLN A 30 0.01 39.83 -14.79
C GLN A 30 0.78 38.70 -14.11
N ASN A 31 0.35 38.34 -12.89
CA ASN A 31 0.81 37.11 -12.24
C ASN A 31 0.32 35.98 -13.12
N VAL A 32 1.10 35.63 -14.15
CA VAL A 32 0.88 34.43 -14.93
C VAL A 32 0.93 33.30 -13.91
N PRO A 33 -0.15 32.53 -13.72
CA PRO A 33 -0.11 31.40 -12.80
C PRO A 33 1.09 30.53 -13.18
N PRO A 34 1.88 30.06 -12.20
CA PRO A 34 3.00 29.19 -12.50
C PRO A 34 2.51 28.02 -13.37
N PRO A 35 3.29 27.60 -14.39
CA PRO A 35 2.88 26.52 -15.28
C PRO A 35 2.55 25.28 -14.45
N GLU A 36 1.48 24.58 -14.84
CA GLU A 36 1.06 23.37 -14.14
C GLU A 36 2.21 22.35 -14.13
N PRO A 37 2.51 21.72 -12.98
CA PRO A 37 3.59 20.73 -12.91
C PRO A 37 3.36 19.58 -13.89
N THR A 38 4.44 19.06 -14.45
CA THR A 38 4.39 17.95 -15.42
C THR A 38 3.88 16.66 -14.75
N PRO A 39 3.37 15.68 -15.52
CA PRO A 39 2.94 14.40 -14.97
C PRO A 39 4.02 13.72 -14.10
N GLU A 40 5.29 13.78 -14.51
CA GLU A 40 6.42 13.16 -13.83
C GLU A 40 6.74 13.85 -12.49
N GLN A 41 6.65 15.18 -12.44
CA GLN A 41 6.83 15.95 -11.22
C GLN A 41 5.75 15.60 -10.21
N GLN A 42 4.48 15.61 -10.65
CA GLN A 42 3.35 15.23 -9.80
C GLN A 42 3.46 13.78 -9.34
N TYR A 43 3.88 12.87 -10.21
CA TYR A 43 4.12 11.47 -9.87
C TYR A 43 5.21 11.30 -8.81
N GLY A 44 6.32 12.04 -8.90
CA GLY A 44 7.39 12.00 -7.90
C GLY A 44 6.91 12.41 -6.50
N GLU A 45 6.14 13.49 -6.41
CA GLU A 45 5.51 13.95 -5.16
C GLU A 45 4.55 12.92 -4.57
N ILE A 46 3.69 12.36 -5.42
CA ILE A 46 2.72 11.32 -5.09
C ILE A 46 3.42 10.07 -4.55
N LYS A 47 4.45 9.59 -5.27
CA LYS A 47 5.19 8.37 -4.92
C LYS A 47 5.95 8.53 -3.61
N SER A 48 6.52 9.70 -3.35
CA SER A 48 7.17 10.01 -2.07
C SER A 48 6.21 9.88 -0.88
N SER A 49 4.96 10.34 -1.05
CA SER A 49 3.91 10.27 -0.03
C SER A 49 3.48 8.83 0.31
N LEU A 50 3.74 7.88 -0.58
CA LEU A 50 3.48 6.46 -0.41
C LEU A 50 4.78 5.63 -0.26
N SER A 51 5.91 6.28 0.04
CA SER A 51 7.21 5.62 0.15
C SER A 51 7.26 4.39 1.06
N PRO A 52 6.53 4.28 2.19
CA PRO A 52 6.54 3.06 3.00
C PRO A 52 6.04 1.81 2.26
N LEU A 53 5.16 1.99 1.26
CA LEU A 53 4.68 0.89 0.42
C LEU A 53 5.78 0.37 -0.51
N PHE A 54 6.62 1.27 -1.02
CA PHE A 54 7.61 0.98 -2.06
C PHE A 54 9.03 0.72 -1.55
N GLY A 55 9.35 1.07 -0.30
CA GLY A 55 10.66 0.79 0.29
C GLY A 55 10.94 -0.70 0.42
N ASP A 56 12.18 -1.11 0.70
CA ASP A 56 12.56 -2.53 0.75
C ASP A 56 12.19 -3.24 2.06
N GLY A 57 12.16 -2.49 3.17
CA GLY A 57 11.96 -2.98 4.53
C GLY A 57 10.56 -3.54 4.81
N PRO A 58 10.33 -4.18 5.96
CA PRO A 58 9.01 -4.65 6.36
C PRO A 58 8.04 -3.48 6.52
N LEU A 59 6.77 -3.69 6.15
CA LEU A 59 5.71 -2.71 6.37
C LEU A 59 5.00 -3.00 7.70
N ASP A 60 4.84 -1.99 8.53
CA ASP A 60 3.96 -2.05 9.70
C ASP A 60 2.50 -1.96 9.25
N LEU A 61 1.68 -2.92 9.69
CA LEU A 61 0.26 -2.97 9.36
C LEU A 61 -0.52 -1.80 9.96
N ASN A 62 -0.04 -1.21 11.07
CA ASN A 62 -0.67 -0.03 11.67
C ASN A 62 -0.60 1.22 10.78
N MET A 63 0.34 1.26 9.84
CA MET A 63 0.48 2.38 8.89
C MET A 63 -0.47 2.26 7.69
N VAL A 64 -1.03 1.07 7.44
CA VAL A 64 -1.85 0.81 6.25
C VAL A 64 -3.07 1.72 6.14
N PRO A 65 -3.86 1.98 7.20
CA PRO A 65 -4.98 2.92 7.12
C PRO A 65 -4.55 4.32 6.67
N SER A 66 -3.40 4.80 7.14
CA SER A 66 -2.85 6.10 6.72
C SER A 66 -2.48 6.09 5.23
N LEU A 67 -1.85 5.02 4.73
CA LEU A 67 -1.50 4.91 3.32
C LEU A 67 -2.74 4.90 2.42
N VAL A 68 -3.79 4.18 2.83
CA VAL A 68 -5.08 4.12 2.12
C VAL A 68 -5.74 5.50 2.08
N SER A 69 -5.76 6.22 3.21
CA SER A 69 -6.29 7.59 3.29
C SER A 69 -5.51 8.57 2.40
N THR A 70 -4.17 8.48 2.42
CA THR A 70 -3.29 9.28 1.55
C THR A 70 -3.58 8.99 0.07
N ALA A 71 -3.72 7.72 -0.32
CA ALA A 71 -4.06 7.32 -1.68
C ALA A 71 -5.43 7.88 -2.13
N GLY A 72 -6.45 7.84 -1.27
CA GLY A 72 -7.76 8.43 -1.54
C GLY A 72 -7.69 9.95 -1.76
N THR A 73 -6.89 10.65 -0.95
CA THR A 73 -6.67 12.10 -1.07
C THR A 73 -5.92 12.46 -2.36
N ILE A 74 -4.90 11.68 -2.71
CA ILE A 74 -4.15 11.81 -3.96
C ILE A 74 -5.07 11.62 -5.16
N ARG A 75 -5.91 10.58 -5.16
CA ARG A 75 -6.90 10.35 -6.22
C ARG A 75 -7.85 11.54 -6.36
N ALA A 76 -8.43 12.01 -5.26
CA ALA A 76 -9.39 13.12 -5.27
C ALA A 76 -8.76 14.40 -5.83
N SER A 77 -7.54 14.73 -5.43
CA SER A 77 -6.85 15.96 -5.87
C SER A 77 -6.32 15.89 -7.30
N LYS A 78 -5.78 14.73 -7.72
CA LYS A 78 -5.07 14.58 -9.01
C LYS A 78 -5.97 14.13 -10.16
N SER A 79 -7.19 13.67 -9.89
CA SER A 79 -8.13 13.28 -10.95
C SER A 79 -8.72 14.45 -11.74
N VAL A 80 -8.54 15.69 -11.24
CA VAL A 80 -9.13 16.91 -11.82
C VAL A 80 -8.38 17.39 -13.07
N THR A 81 -7.06 17.24 -13.11
CA THR A 81 -6.23 17.73 -14.23
C THR A 81 -5.73 16.58 -15.12
N GLU A 82 -5.41 16.88 -16.38
CA GLU A 82 -4.91 15.87 -17.31
C GLU A 82 -3.55 15.31 -16.86
N ASN A 83 -2.62 16.19 -16.46
CA ASN A 83 -1.32 15.78 -15.95
C ASN A 83 -1.46 14.95 -14.66
N GLY A 84 -2.40 15.31 -13.79
CA GLY A 84 -2.71 14.54 -12.58
C GLY A 84 -3.27 13.15 -12.89
N ARG A 85 -4.16 13.02 -13.89
CA ARG A 85 -4.66 11.72 -14.35
C ARG A 85 -3.53 10.83 -14.90
N GLN A 86 -2.60 11.40 -15.65
CA GLN A 86 -1.43 10.67 -16.16
C GLN A 86 -0.52 10.23 -15.01
N ALA A 87 -0.23 11.11 -14.05
CA ALA A 87 0.55 10.78 -12.85
C ALA A 87 -0.11 9.66 -12.00
N LEU A 88 -1.44 9.71 -11.84
CA LEU A 88 -2.21 8.65 -11.18
C LEU A 88 -2.06 7.30 -11.91
N ASN A 89 -2.13 7.28 -13.24
CA ASN A 89 -1.95 6.05 -14.01
C ASN A 89 -0.54 5.46 -13.84
N MET A 90 0.49 6.30 -13.74
CA MET A 90 1.86 5.86 -13.42
C MET A 90 1.93 5.24 -12.01
N LEU A 91 1.33 5.91 -11.01
CA LEU A 91 1.26 5.39 -9.64
C LEU A 91 0.52 4.05 -9.58
N ILE A 92 -0.59 3.91 -10.28
CA ILE A 92 -1.37 2.67 -10.31
C ILE A 92 -0.50 1.51 -10.81
N ARG A 93 0.23 1.70 -11.91
CA ARG A 93 1.15 0.67 -12.43
C ARG A 93 2.21 0.28 -11.41
N ASP A 94 2.77 1.25 -10.70
CA ASP A 94 3.74 0.99 -9.62
C ASP A 94 3.14 0.19 -8.46
N VAL A 95 1.89 0.48 -8.08
CA VAL A 95 1.17 -0.27 -7.04
C VAL A 95 0.92 -1.71 -7.51
N GLU A 96 0.52 -1.91 -8.77
CA GLU A 96 0.34 -3.23 -9.36
C GLU A 96 1.65 -4.04 -9.38
N ASP A 97 2.75 -3.40 -9.80
CA ASP A 97 4.08 -4.00 -9.77
C ASP A 97 4.54 -4.30 -8.34
N CYS A 98 4.22 -3.44 -7.38
CA CYS A 98 4.50 -3.65 -5.97
C CYS A 98 3.75 -4.89 -5.45
N ILE A 99 2.45 -5.03 -5.75
CA ILE A 99 1.65 -6.20 -5.37
C ILE A 99 2.30 -7.47 -5.94
N ARG A 100 2.61 -7.47 -7.24
CA ARG A 100 3.18 -8.63 -7.93
C ARG A 100 4.54 -9.04 -7.34
N LYS A 101 5.51 -8.11 -7.27
CA LYS A 101 6.86 -8.38 -6.75
C LYS A 101 6.84 -8.85 -5.30
N ASN A 102 6.00 -8.24 -4.45
CA ASN A 102 5.91 -8.63 -3.05
C ASN A 102 5.19 -9.96 -2.85
N LYS A 103 4.26 -10.33 -3.75
CA LYS A 103 3.63 -11.65 -3.74
C LYS A 103 4.66 -12.74 -4.08
N GLU A 104 5.44 -12.53 -5.13
CA GLU A 104 6.55 -13.43 -5.51
C GLU A 104 7.56 -13.59 -4.37
N ALA A 105 7.83 -12.51 -3.61
CA ALA A 105 8.73 -12.51 -2.47
C ALA A 105 8.08 -12.93 -1.12
N ASN A 106 6.82 -13.41 -1.11
CA ASN A 106 6.06 -13.76 0.10
C ASN A 106 5.98 -12.63 1.16
N LYS A 107 6.07 -11.37 0.75
CA LYS A 107 5.96 -10.17 1.61
C LYS A 107 4.49 -9.77 1.79
N TRP A 108 3.70 -10.65 2.41
CA TRP A 108 2.22 -10.56 2.46
C TRP A 108 1.66 -9.27 3.09
N ARG A 109 2.37 -8.65 4.04
CA ARG A 109 1.97 -7.34 4.60
C ARG A 109 1.91 -6.26 3.53
N LYS A 110 2.90 -6.23 2.64
CA LYS A 110 2.93 -5.29 1.51
C LYS A 110 1.93 -5.65 0.43
N VAL A 111 1.73 -6.94 0.18
CA VAL A 111 0.68 -7.40 -0.74
C VAL A 111 -0.68 -6.87 -0.29
N LYS A 112 -1.05 -7.07 0.99
CA LYS A 112 -2.30 -6.57 1.56
C LYS A 112 -2.41 -5.04 1.45
N ALA A 113 -1.36 -4.32 1.86
CA ALA A 113 -1.35 -2.86 1.79
C ALA A 113 -1.48 -2.34 0.35
N GLY A 114 -0.77 -2.95 -0.61
CA GLY A 114 -0.87 -2.62 -2.02
C GLY A 114 -2.27 -2.83 -2.57
N CYS A 115 -2.93 -3.94 -2.20
CA CYS A 115 -4.31 -4.20 -2.61
C CYS A 115 -5.28 -3.13 -2.08
N LEU A 116 -5.14 -2.72 -0.82
CA LEU A 116 -5.99 -1.69 -0.21
C LEU A 116 -5.72 -0.29 -0.78
N VAL A 117 -4.45 0.05 -1.04
CA VAL A 117 -4.07 1.29 -1.72
C VAL A 117 -4.63 1.31 -3.15
N PHE A 118 -4.55 0.19 -3.88
CA PHE A 118 -5.13 0.06 -5.20
C PHE A 118 -6.65 0.29 -5.17
N GLU A 119 -7.36 -0.32 -4.22
CA GLU A 119 -8.80 -0.15 -4.02
C GLU A 119 -9.18 1.33 -3.76
N ALA A 120 -8.35 2.07 -3.02
CA ALA A 120 -8.54 3.51 -2.82
C ALA A 120 -8.29 4.35 -4.08
N LEU A 121 -7.33 3.96 -4.92
CA LEU A 121 -7.02 4.62 -6.19
C LEU A 121 -8.05 4.29 -7.30
N GLN A 122 -8.61 3.08 -7.26
CA GLN A 122 -9.56 2.53 -8.23
C GLN A 122 -10.80 1.94 -7.52
N PRO A 123 -11.65 2.79 -6.91
CA PRO A 123 -12.85 2.32 -6.22
C PRO A 123 -13.79 1.56 -7.14
N GLY A 124 -14.37 0.47 -6.63
CA GLY A 124 -15.24 -0.42 -7.38
C GLY A 124 -14.51 -1.48 -8.21
N SER A 125 -13.18 -1.45 -8.28
CA SER A 125 -12.40 -2.52 -8.91
C SER A 125 -12.26 -3.71 -7.96
N ASP A 126 -12.57 -4.90 -8.45
CA ASP A 126 -12.39 -6.19 -7.77
C ASP A 126 -11.10 -6.93 -8.19
N ARG A 127 -10.27 -6.30 -9.05
CA ARG A 127 -9.08 -6.90 -9.68
C ARG A 127 -8.18 -7.65 -8.71
N TYR A 128 -8.02 -7.12 -7.49
CA TYR A 128 -7.16 -7.69 -6.45
C TYR A 128 -7.92 -8.28 -5.26
N ALA A 129 -9.25 -8.44 -5.34
CA ALA A 129 -10.04 -8.99 -4.22
C ALA A 129 -9.56 -10.38 -3.78
N LYS A 130 -9.30 -11.29 -4.73
CA LYS A 130 -8.74 -12.62 -4.43
C LYS A 130 -7.36 -12.54 -3.78
N THR A 131 -6.49 -11.65 -4.28
CA THR A 131 -5.12 -11.48 -3.75
C THR A 131 -5.13 -10.87 -2.35
N LYS A 132 -6.07 -9.96 -2.08
CA LYS A 132 -6.31 -9.42 -0.73
C LYS A 132 -6.70 -10.54 0.25
N ASN A 133 -7.68 -11.36 -0.13
CA ASN A 133 -8.12 -12.50 0.70
C ASN A 133 -6.99 -13.50 0.94
N GLU A 134 -6.20 -13.82 -0.09
CA GLU A 134 -5.02 -14.69 0.03
C GLU A 134 -3.98 -14.09 0.99
N ALA A 135 -3.74 -12.78 0.92
CA ALA A 135 -2.85 -12.09 1.85
C ALA A 135 -3.38 -12.10 3.28
N ASP A 136 -4.69 -11.96 3.49
CA ASP A 136 -5.32 -12.09 4.81
C ASP A 136 -5.09 -13.48 5.41
N LEU A 137 -5.30 -14.53 4.61
CA LEU A 137 -5.04 -15.92 5.03
C LEU A 137 -3.56 -16.13 5.34
N MET A 138 -2.65 -15.64 4.49
CA MET A 138 -1.21 -15.79 4.72
C MET A 138 -0.69 -15.02 5.93
N LEU A 139 -1.30 -13.88 6.26
CA LEU A 139 -0.99 -13.15 7.50
C LEU A 139 -1.53 -13.84 8.75
N ALA A 140 -2.66 -14.56 8.63
CA ALA A 140 -3.23 -15.38 9.70
C ALA A 140 -2.57 -16.75 9.84
N ARG A 141 -1.77 -17.20 8.84
CA ARG A 141 -1.05 -18.47 8.89
C ARG A 141 -0.26 -18.57 10.20
N PRO A 142 -0.43 -19.62 11.00
CA PRO A 142 0.28 -19.74 12.26
C PRO A 142 1.79 -19.98 12.06
N ASN A 143 2.58 -19.64 13.07
CA ASN A 143 3.99 -20.01 13.10
C ASN A 143 4.11 -21.44 13.62
N VAL A 144 4.94 -22.26 12.97
CA VAL A 144 5.18 -23.64 13.37
C VAL A 144 6.66 -23.81 13.68
N GLN A 145 6.93 -24.48 14.79
CA GLN A 145 8.26 -24.88 15.21
C GLN A 145 8.29 -26.40 15.42
N VAL A 146 9.23 -27.09 14.77
CA VAL A 146 9.47 -28.51 15.04
C VAL A 146 10.35 -28.62 16.28
N THR A 147 9.86 -29.31 17.30
CA THR A 147 10.55 -29.48 18.58
C THR A 147 11.27 -30.82 18.68
N GLY A 148 10.89 -31.83 17.88
CA GLY A 148 11.54 -33.13 17.95
C GLY A 148 11.02 -34.15 16.94
N PHE A 149 11.75 -35.25 16.84
CA PHE A 149 11.37 -36.43 16.08
C PHE A 149 11.59 -37.67 16.96
N MET A 150 10.71 -38.65 16.85
CA MET A 150 10.82 -39.92 17.57
C MET A 150 10.40 -41.07 16.68
N GLU A 151 11.24 -42.09 16.60
CA GLU A 151 10.90 -43.35 15.93
C GLU A 151 10.21 -44.28 16.92
N SER A 152 9.20 -44.99 16.44
CA SER A 152 8.51 -46.03 17.18
C SER A 152 8.07 -47.11 16.20
N GLY A 153 8.84 -48.21 16.15
CA GLY A 153 8.67 -49.24 15.13
C GLY A 153 9.01 -48.69 13.75
N ASN A 154 8.06 -48.79 12.81
CA ASN A 154 8.22 -48.28 11.44
C ASN A 154 7.75 -46.83 11.28
N ASP A 155 7.18 -46.22 12.32
CA ASP A 155 6.64 -44.87 12.26
C ASP A 155 7.63 -43.83 12.80
N THR A 156 7.66 -42.66 12.15
CA THR A 156 8.33 -41.47 12.68
C THR A 156 7.29 -40.45 13.11
N PHE A 157 7.28 -40.14 14.40
CA PHE A 157 6.49 -39.05 14.97
C PHE A 157 7.27 -37.75 14.95
N ILE A 158 6.57 -36.67 14.62
CA ILE A 158 7.04 -35.29 14.60
C ILE A 158 6.35 -34.57 15.74
N PHE A 159 7.14 -33.96 16.62
CA PHE A 159 6.67 -33.08 17.66
C PHE A 159 6.80 -31.64 17.20
N LEU A 160 5.73 -30.88 17.33
CA LEU A 160 5.70 -29.49 16.87
C LEU A 160 4.85 -28.61 17.77
N THR A 161 5.24 -27.35 17.85
CA THR A 161 4.49 -26.28 18.51
C THR A 161 3.97 -25.34 17.43
N THR A 162 2.68 -25.04 17.48
CA THR A 162 2.05 -24.05 16.61
C THR A 162 1.64 -22.84 17.43
N THR A 163 1.98 -21.65 16.96
CA THR A 163 1.61 -20.37 17.57
C THR A 163 0.66 -19.64 16.64
N ASP A 164 -0.54 -19.33 17.12
CA ASP A 164 -1.48 -18.47 16.40
C ASP A 164 -0.94 -17.03 16.34
N ASN A 165 -0.85 -16.47 15.13
CA ASN A 165 -0.27 -15.14 14.92
C ASN A 165 -1.21 -13.98 15.33
N ILE A 166 -2.49 -14.27 15.57
CA ILE A 166 -3.49 -13.29 15.99
C ILE A 166 -3.65 -13.33 17.52
N THR A 167 -3.83 -14.51 18.09
CA THR A 167 -4.10 -14.65 19.54
C THR A 167 -2.84 -14.87 20.37
N GLY A 168 -1.74 -15.31 19.76
CA GLY A 168 -0.53 -15.74 20.46
C GLY A 168 -0.66 -17.10 21.16
N GLU A 169 -1.80 -17.77 21.03
CA GLU A 169 -2.04 -19.08 21.64
C GLU A 169 -1.09 -20.13 21.07
N GLN A 170 -0.51 -20.95 21.94
CA GLN A 170 0.38 -22.04 21.56
C GLN A 170 -0.29 -23.39 21.77
N LYS A 171 -0.15 -24.29 20.78
CA LYS A 171 -0.62 -25.68 20.85
C LYS A 171 0.49 -26.61 20.43
N THR A 172 0.66 -27.71 21.17
CA THR A 172 1.63 -28.75 20.86
C THR A 172 0.96 -29.94 20.21
N PHE A 173 1.66 -30.58 19.28
CA PHE A 173 1.15 -31.69 18.50
C PHE A 173 2.20 -32.79 18.39
N LYS A 174 1.71 -34.02 18.26
CA LYS A 174 2.46 -35.21 17.88
C LYS A 174 1.77 -35.79 16.65
N VAL A 175 2.44 -35.71 15.50
CA VAL A 175 1.86 -36.05 14.18
C VAL A 175 2.81 -36.91 13.37
N ARG A 176 2.28 -37.62 12.37
CA ARG A 176 3.07 -38.37 11.38
C ARG A 176 3.03 -37.69 10.02
N GLU A 177 3.88 -38.17 9.11
CA GLU A 177 3.81 -37.80 7.71
C GLU A 177 2.42 -38.09 7.12
N GLY A 178 1.88 -37.14 6.36
CA GLY A 178 0.53 -37.19 5.78
C GLY A 178 -0.60 -36.76 6.72
N GLU A 179 -0.37 -36.65 8.03
CA GLU A 179 -1.42 -36.28 8.99
C GLU A 179 -1.73 -34.77 8.96
N GLU A 180 -3.02 -34.46 9.12
CA GLU A 180 -3.52 -33.10 9.30
C GLU A 180 -3.59 -32.73 10.77
N PHE A 181 -3.33 -31.46 11.09
CA PHE A 181 -3.34 -30.94 12.43
C PHE A 181 -3.71 -29.46 12.45
N TYR A 182 -3.82 -28.91 13.66
CA TYR A 182 -4.15 -27.52 13.94
C TYR A 182 -5.52 -27.08 13.37
N ALA A 183 -6.54 -27.16 14.22
CA ALA A 183 -7.87 -26.59 14.01
C ALA A 183 -8.08 -25.42 14.98
N PRO A 184 -7.78 -24.16 14.60
CA PRO A 184 -8.15 -23.00 15.40
C PRO A 184 -9.68 -22.86 15.39
N GLU A 185 -10.23 -22.23 16.43
CA GLU A 185 -11.68 -22.03 16.56
C GLU A 185 -12.25 -21.15 15.45
N LYS A 186 -11.44 -20.24 14.91
CA LYS A 186 -11.82 -19.30 13.85
C LYS A 186 -10.74 -19.19 12.77
N VAL A 187 -11.20 -18.87 11.57
CA VAL A 187 -10.37 -18.44 10.43
C VAL A 187 -10.93 -17.10 9.96
N GLY A 188 -10.18 -16.03 10.21
CA GLY A 188 -10.75 -14.67 10.12
C GLY A 188 -11.92 -14.53 11.09
N ASP A 189 -13.05 -14.06 10.61
CA ASP A 189 -14.27 -13.87 11.41
C ASP A 189 -15.19 -15.10 11.45
N GLN A 190 -14.85 -16.16 10.72
CA GLN A 190 -15.71 -17.33 10.56
C GLN A 190 -15.30 -18.46 11.52
N PRO A 191 -16.25 -19.21 12.10
CA PRO A 191 -15.94 -20.42 12.87
C PRO A 191 -15.28 -21.47 11.97
N ASN A 192 -14.35 -22.24 12.53
CA ASN A 192 -13.63 -23.28 11.80
C ASN A 192 -13.76 -24.65 12.46
N THR A 193 -13.97 -25.68 11.64
CA THR A 193 -14.09 -27.08 12.06
C THR A 193 -13.08 -27.99 11.36
N GLN A 194 -12.16 -27.42 10.58
CA GLN A 194 -11.20 -28.18 9.77
C GLN A 194 -9.77 -27.97 10.27
N ASN A 195 -8.94 -29.01 10.09
CA ASN A 195 -7.50 -28.87 10.25
C ASN A 195 -6.92 -28.06 9.08
N LEU A 196 -6.09 -27.08 9.40
CA LEU A 196 -5.55 -26.15 8.43
C LEU A 196 -4.16 -26.54 7.94
N LEU A 197 -3.43 -27.32 8.74
CA LEU A 197 -2.06 -27.73 8.45
C LEU A 197 -1.98 -29.22 8.17
N ARG A 198 -1.07 -29.60 7.28
CA ARG A 198 -0.76 -31.00 6.97
C ARG A 198 0.75 -31.19 6.88
N ILE A 199 1.26 -32.27 7.46
CA ILE A 199 2.63 -32.70 7.20
C ILE A 199 2.67 -33.34 5.82
N VAL A 200 3.43 -32.73 4.90
CA VAL A 200 3.63 -33.29 3.55
C VAL A 200 4.66 -34.40 3.59
N ARG A 201 5.85 -34.12 4.16
CA ARG A 201 6.96 -35.07 4.28
C ARG A 201 8.05 -34.65 5.25
N ILE A 202 8.83 -35.62 5.72
CA ILE A 202 10.10 -35.38 6.43
C ILE A 202 11.25 -35.22 5.43
N ILE A 203 12.13 -34.24 5.66
CA ILE A 203 13.25 -33.90 4.78
C ILE A 203 14.59 -34.17 5.47
N GLY A 204 15.55 -34.69 4.70
CA GLY A 204 16.97 -34.70 5.07
C GLY A 204 17.29 -35.52 6.33
N ASN A 205 16.69 -36.70 6.52
CA ASN A 205 16.86 -37.51 7.73
C ASN A 205 16.56 -36.72 9.01
N LYS A 206 15.35 -36.15 9.09
CA LYS A 206 14.84 -35.37 10.23
C LYS A 206 15.53 -34.00 10.42
N GLN A 207 16.00 -33.41 9.33
CA GLN A 207 16.55 -32.05 9.32
C GLN A 207 15.45 -30.99 9.20
N ALA A 208 14.37 -31.29 8.50
CA ALA A 208 13.24 -30.39 8.33
C ALA A 208 11.96 -31.19 8.06
N VAL A 209 10.82 -30.50 8.11
CA VAL A 209 9.53 -31.00 7.63
C VAL A 209 8.95 -30.03 6.63
N GLU A 210 8.30 -30.57 5.61
CA GLU A 210 7.51 -29.79 4.67
C GLU A 210 6.06 -29.77 5.14
N ILE A 211 5.50 -28.58 5.32
CA ILE A 211 4.15 -28.35 5.83
C ILE A 211 3.34 -27.62 4.78
N GLU A 212 2.09 -28.05 4.61
CA GLU A 212 1.10 -27.37 3.79
C GLU A 212 0.11 -26.61 4.66
N TYR A 213 -0.20 -25.37 4.25
CA TYR A 213 -1.34 -24.59 4.73
C TYR A 213 -2.46 -24.67 3.70
N LYS A 214 -3.48 -25.46 4.04
CA LYS A 214 -4.53 -25.92 3.10
C LYS A 214 -5.39 -24.80 2.53
N LEU A 215 -5.59 -23.71 3.28
CA LEU A 215 -6.48 -22.63 2.86
C LEU A 215 -6.02 -21.90 1.59
N VAL A 216 -4.73 -21.96 1.30
CA VAL A 216 -4.12 -21.32 0.11
C VAL A 216 -3.22 -22.27 -0.67
N ASN A 217 -3.21 -23.56 -0.33
CA ASN A 217 -2.31 -24.59 -0.89
C ASN A 217 -0.84 -24.15 -0.84
N PHE A 218 -0.44 -23.47 0.24
CA PHE A 218 0.91 -22.94 0.40
C PHE A 218 1.79 -23.93 1.17
N VAL A 219 2.95 -24.26 0.62
CA VAL A 219 3.89 -25.23 1.21
C VAL A 219 5.18 -24.54 1.62
N TRP A 220 5.71 -24.86 2.80
CA TRP A 220 7.03 -24.38 3.23
C TRP A 220 7.75 -25.40 4.10
N GLN A 221 9.06 -25.20 4.24
CA GLN A 221 9.91 -26.01 5.10
C GLN A 221 10.04 -25.37 6.48
N VAL A 222 9.93 -26.20 7.51
CA VAL A 222 10.22 -25.85 8.90
C VAL A 222 11.42 -26.66 9.34
N GLU A 223 12.47 -25.97 9.76
CA GLU A 223 13.69 -26.61 10.25
C GLU A 223 13.41 -27.38 11.55
N GLY A 224 13.99 -28.57 11.61
CA GLY A 224 13.99 -29.42 12.79
C GLY A 224 15.19 -29.14 13.70
N PRO A 225 15.20 -29.69 14.92
CA PRO A 225 16.30 -29.49 15.88
C PRO A 225 17.64 -30.09 15.41
N ARG A 226 17.62 -30.96 14.41
CA ARG A 226 18.83 -31.54 13.79
C ARG A 226 19.26 -30.83 12.51
N ALA A 227 18.63 -29.71 12.16
CA ALA A 227 19.11 -28.88 11.07
C ALA A 227 20.60 -28.56 11.31
N ARG A 228 21.43 -28.80 10.30
CA ARG A 228 22.84 -28.44 10.39
C ARG A 228 22.89 -26.92 10.42
N GLN A 229 23.24 -26.33 11.57
CA GLN A 229 23.67 -24.94 11.61
C GLN A 229 24.83 -24.83 10.63
N GLY A 230 24.72 -23.92 9.67
CA GLY A 230 25.46 -23.90 8.40
C GLY A 230 26.92 -24.38 8.48
N ALA A 231 27.25 -25.28 7.56
CA ALA A 231 28.58 -25.33 6.97
C ALA A 231 28.76 -24.13 6.03
#